data_AF-A0A7W6ULK6-F1
#
_entry.id   AF-A0A7W6ULK6-F1
#
_cell.length_a   1.000
_cell.length_b   1.000
_cell.length_c   1.000
_cell.angle_alpha   90.00
_cell.angle_beta   90.00
_cell.angle_gamma   90.00
#
_symmetry.space_group_name_H-M   'P 1'
#
loop_
_entity.id
_entity.type
_entity.pdbx_description
1 polymer ?
#
loop_
_entity_poly.entity_id
_entity_poly.type
_entity_poly.pdbx_seq_one_letter_code
_entity_poly.pdbx_strand_id
1 'polypeptide(L)'
;MAVRPRSVYGFDNRFEAIAPQLEERIALKRSPRLAVAFTKEESFETASETLLPDRPISAHPNLVTEAGLKALELRFKEAREAYDGASTIEDVNERRRQTANPLRDLRYLAARLRTAQLVPYPTSIDTVAFGSTVTFRRDDGRVQTYRIVGEDEADPKAGSISYVSPVARLLMGKAVGDVVETGGQELEIIAIA
;
A
#
# COMPACT_ATOMS: atom_id res chain seq x y z
N MET A 1 -66.17 4.51 -3.43
CA MET A 1 -67.14 3.43 -3.70
C MET A 1 -67.94 3.82 -4.93
N ALA A 2 -67.57 3.32 -6.11
CA ALA A 2 -68.30 3.58 -7.34
C ALA A 2 -68.22 2.31 -8.20
N VAL A 3 -69.39 1.72 -8.40
CA VAL A 3 -69.64 0.41 -8.99
C VAL A 3 -69.87 0.57 -10.49
N ARG A 4 -69.39 -0.40 -11.26
CA ARG A 4 -69.43 -0.50 -12.74
C ARG A 4 -70.84 -0.37 -13.31
N PRO A 5 -71.00 0.15 -14.55
CA PRO A 5 -72.14 -0.20 -15.38
C PRO A 5 -71.85 -1.41 -16.29
N ARG A 6 -72.87 -2.26 -16.37
CA ARG A 6 -73.01 -3.45 -17.22
C ARG A 6 -73.64 -2.98 -18.54
N SER A 7 -73.02 -3.25 -19.69
CA SER A 7 -73.67 -3.06 -20.99
C SER A 7 -73.73 -4.36 -21.76
N VAL A 8 -74.89 -4.55 -22.34
CA VAL A 8 -75.44 -5.75 -22.98
C VAL A 8 -74.96 -5.78 -24.42
N TYR A 9 -74.48 -6.92 -24.92
CA TYR A 9 -74.32 -7.15 -26.35
C TYR A 9 -75.06 -8.43 -26.73
N GLY A 10 -76.06 -8.26 -27.57
CA GLY A 10 -76.68 -9.30 -28.36
C GLY A 10 -76.57 -8.93 -29.84
N PHE A 11 -76.85 -9.93 -30.67
CA PHE A 11 -76.99 -9.97 -32.12
C PHE A 11 -75.85 -10.62 -32.91
N ASP A 12 -76.17 -11.87 -33.23
CA ASP A 12 -75.72 -12.69 -34.35
C ASP A 12 -75.62 -11.92 -35.67
N ASN A 13 -74.62 -12.29 -36.47
CA ASN A 13 -74.78 -12.32 -37.91
C ASN A 13 -73.93 -13.43 -38.53
N ARG A 14 -74.62 -14.40 -39.11
CA ARG A 14 -74.10 -15.49 -39.94
C ARG A 14 -74.06 -15.02 -41.40
N PHE A 15 -72.94 -15.21 -42.10
CA PHE A 15 -72.82 -15.42 -43.57
C PHE A 15 -71.43 -16.04 -43.83
N GLU A 16 -71.38 -17.35 -44.15
CA GLU A 16 -70.99 -17.93 -45.46
C GLU A 16 -69.58 -17.49 -45.93
N ALA A 17 -68.51 -18.28 -45.73
CA ALA A 17 -68.10 -19.50 -46.44
C ALA A 17 -67.57 -19.30 -47.88
N ILE A 18 -66.23 -19.28 -48.05
CA ILE A 18 -65.50 -19.84 -49.22
C ILE A 18 -64.12 -20.37 -48.72
N ALA A 19 -63.79 -21.60 -49.09
CA ALA A 19 -62.61 -22.40 -48.71
C ALA A 19 -61.54 -22.43 -49.85
N PRO A 20 -60.56 -23.37 -49.91
CA PRO A 20 -59.40 -23.64 -49.03
C PRO A 20 -58.04 -23.75 -49.83
N GLN A 21 -56.99 -24.28 -49.17
CA GLN A 21 -55.69 -24.82 -49.69
C GLN A 21 -54.55 -23.77 -49.80
N LEU A 22 -53.31 -24.01 -49.37
CA LEU A 22 -52.42 -25.16 -49.57
C LEU A 22 -51.27 -25.16 -48.52
N GLU A 23 -50.71 -26.33 -48.26
CA GLU A 23 -49.73 -26.67 -47.23
C GLU A 23 -48.30 -26.08 -47.41
N GLU A 24 -47.58 -26.09 -46.28
CA GLU A 24 -46.21 -26.61 -46.11
C GLU A 24 -44.99 -25.64 -45.96
N ARG A 25 -44.24 -25.90 -44.86
CA ARG A 25 -42.76 -25.82 -44.65
C ARG A 25 -42.15 -24.72 -43.75
N ILE A 26 -41.79 -25.17 -42.53
CA ILE A 26 -40.44 -25.17 -41.90
C ILE A 26 -39.83 -23.85 -41.32
N ALA A 27 -39.36 -24.01 -40.07
CA ALA A 27 -38.22 -23.37 -39.37
C ALA A 27 -38.40 -22.13 -38.46
N LEU A 28 -38.35 -22.42 -37.15
CA LEU A 28 -37.36 -21.94 -36.18
C LEU A 28 -37.22 -20.42 -35.95
N LYS A 29 -37.77 -19.94 -34.83
CA LYS A 29 -37.10 -18.94 -33.97
C LYS A 29 -37.56 -19.10 -32.51
N ARG A 30 -36.75 -19.82 -31.72
CA ARG A 30 -36.76 -19.67 -30.26
C ARG A 30 -36.13 -18.32 -29.95
N SER A 31 -36.92 -17.36 -29.48
CA SER A 31 -36.40 -16.15 -28.84
C SER A 31 -35.86 -16.48 -27.45
N PRO A 32 -34.76 -15.82 -27.02
CA PRO A 32 -33.94 -16.27 -25.90
C PRO A 32 -34.57 -15.99 -24.53
N ARG A 33 -34.25 -16.90 -23.62
CA ARG A 33 -34.52 -16.93 -22.19
C ARG A 33 -33.83 -15.77 -21.46
N LEU A 34 -34.57 -15.21 -20.49
CA LEU A 34 -34.16 -14.87 -19.12
C LEU A 34 -32.85 -14.09 -18.98
N ALA A 35 -32.98 -12.77 -18.81
CA ALA A 35 -32.02 -11.99 -18.04
C ALA A 35 -31.94 -12.57 -16.62
N VAL A 36 -30.78 -13.10 -16.23
CA VAL A 36 -30.48 -13.47 -14.85
C VAL A 36 -29.21 -12.76 -14.44
N ALA A 37 -29.34 -12.05 -13.32
CA ALA A 37 -28.37 -11.18 -12.70
C ALA A 37 -26.99 -11.83 -12.52
N PHE A 38 -25.97 -11.21 -13.12
CA PHE A 38 -24.56 -11.32 -12.76
C PHE A 38 -24.06 -9.90 -12.55
N THR A 39 -24.07 -9.39 -11.31
CA THR A 39 -23.31 -8.18 -10.88
C THR A 39 -23.66 -7.82 -9.44
N LYS A 40 -23.27 -8.64 -8.48
CA LYS A 40 -23.17 -8.18 -7.09
C LYS A 40 -22.17 -8.94 -6.24
N GLU A 41 -21.99 -10.26 -6.45
CA GLU A 41 -21.05 -11.05 -5.64
C GLU A 41 -19.58 -10.87 -6.04
N GLU A 42 -19.24 -10.87 -7.34
CA GLU A 42 -17.86 -10.57 -7.80
C GLU A 42 -17.36 -9.20 -7.29
N SER A 43 -18.28 -8.24 -7.11
CA SER A 43 -17.94 -6.88 -6.70
C SER A 43 -17.47 -6.76 -5.25
N PHE A 44 -17.85 -7.69 -4.37
CA PHE A 44 -17.42 -7.71 -2.96
C PHE A 44 -16.12 -8.49 -2.76
N GLU A 45 -15.96 -9.64 -3.43
CA GLU A 45 -14.70 -10.41 -3.35
C GLU A 45 -13.53 -9.63 -3.98
N THR A 46 -13.74 -9.07 -5.18
CA THR A 46 -12.70 -8.24 -5.85
C THR A 46 -12.36 -6.98 -5.04
N ALA A 47 -13.32 -6.42 -4.28
CA ALA A 47 -13.09 -5.23 -3.44
C ALA A 47 -12.24 -5.53 -2.20
N SER A 48 -12.40 -6.70 -1.60
CA SER A 48 -11.58 -7.14 -0.47
C SER A 48 -10.16 -7.50 -0.93
N GLU A 49 -10.00 -7.96 -2.17
CA GLU A 49 -8.72 -8.40 -2.75
C GLU A 49 -7.76 -7.24 -3.06
N THR A 50 -8.27 -6.02 -3.28
CA THR A 50 -7.42 -4.86 -3.67
C THR A 50 -6.88 -4.05 -2.49
N LEU A 51 -7.33 -4.31 -1.27
CA LEU A 51 -6.90 -3.57 -0.08
C LEU A 51 -5.59 -4.17 0.46
N LEU A 52 -4.50 -3.46 0.24
CA LEU A 52 -3.19 -3.91 0.72
C LEU A 52 -3.11 -3.84 2.24
N PRO A 53 -2.54 -4.87 2.89
CA PRO A 53 -2.34 -4.87 4.34
C PRO A 53 -1.39 -3.75 4.75
N ASP A 54 -1.53 -3.31 6.01
CA ASP A 54 -0.66 -2.28 6.56
C ASP A 54 0.79 -2.73 6.61
N ARG A 55 1.69 -1.79 6.34
CA ARG A 55 3.12 -2.00 6.55
C ARG A 55 3.36 -2.09 8.07
N PRO A 56 4.15 -3.07 8.52
CA PRO A 56 4.45 -3.21 9.94
C PRO A 56 5.16 -1.95 10.44
N ILE A 57 4.76 -1.48 11.62
CA ILE A 57 5.41 -0.37 12.31
C ILE A 57 6.37 -0.98 13.34
N SER A 58 7.60 -0.48 13.38
CA SER A 58 8.58 -0.93 14.36
C SER A 58 8.13 -0.62 15.78
N ALA A 59 8.44 -1.50 16.73
CA ALA A 59 8.20 -1.27 18.15
C ALA A 59 9.28 -0.39 18.80
N HIS A 60 10.37 -0.13 18.09
CA HIS A 60 11.46 0.71 18.57
C HIS A 60 11.11 2.20 18.49
N PRO A 61 11.76 3.06 19.31
CA PRO A 61 11.62 4.51 19.18
C PRO A 61 11.88 5.00 17.75
N ASN A 62 11.03 5.88 17.23
CA ASN A 62 11.22 6.41 15.89
C ASN A 62 12.21 7.60 15.89
N LEU A 63 13.49 7.31 16.15
CA LEU A 63 14.55 8.31 16.06
C LEU A 63 14.77 8.72 14.60
N VAL A 64 14.79 10.01 14.33
CA VAL A 64 15.01 10.56 12.99
C VAL A 64 16.03 11.69 13.01
N THR A 65 16.83 11.79 11.95
CA THR A 65 17.64 12.99 11.70
C THR A 65 16.77 14.11 11.10
N GLU A 66 17.28 15.34 11.06
CA GLU A 66 16.58 16.45 10.40
C GLU A 66 16.33 16.17 8.90
N ALA A 67 17.30 15.55 8.23
CA ALA A 67 17.16 15.16 6.83
C ALA A 67 16.10 14.06 6.67
N GLY A 68 16.08 13.10 7.60
CA GLY A 68 15.09 12.02 7.64
C GLY A 68 13.67 12.49 7.86
N LEU A 69 13.48 13.42 8.78
CA LEU A 69 12.16 14.00 9.04
C LEU A 69 11.62 14.70 7.79
N LYS A 70 12.44 15.54 7.14
CA LYS A 70 12.09 16.19 5.87
C LYS A 70 11.77 15.17 4.77
N ALA A 71 12.54 14.08 4.68
CA ALA A 71 12.29 13.01 3.72
C ALA A 71 10.96 12.28 4.00
N LEU A 72 10.62 12.04 5.26
CA LEU A 72 9.34 11.45 5.65
C LEU A 72 8.16 12.37 5.29
N GLU A 73 8.28 13.68 5.57
CA GLU A 73 7.27 14.68 5.21
C GLU A 73 7.07 14.77 3.70
N LEU A 74 8.16 14.79 2.93
CA LEU A 74 8.11 14.79 1.47
C LEU A 74 7.39 13.55 0.94
N ARG A 75 7.79 12.36 1.40
CA ARG A 75 7.15 11.09 0.99
C ARG A 75 5.67 11.06 1.37
N PHE A 76 5.30 11.62 2.52
CA PHE A 76 3.90 11.70 2.93
C PHE A 76 3.09 12.58 1.98
N LYS A 77 3.66 13.73 1.60
CA LYS A 77 3.06 14.64 0.62
C LYS A 77 2.92 13.98 -0.76
N GLU A 78 3.96 13.33 -1.26
CA GLU A 78 3.93 12.60 -2.54
C GLU A 78 2.88 11.49 -2.54
N ALA A 79 2.80 10.70 -1.46
CA ALA A 79 1.78 9.67 -1.30
C ALA A 79 0.37 10.27 -1.25
N ARG A 80 0.21 11.46 -0.66
CA ARG A 80 -1.07 12.17 -0.63
C ARG A 80 -1.49 12.63 -2.02
N GLU A 81 -0.58 13.26 -2.76
CA GLU A 81 -0.84 13.72 -4.13
C GLU A 81 -1.15 12.55 -5.06
N ALA A 82 -0.43 11.44 -4.94
CA ALA A 82 -0.70 10.22 -5.70
C ALA A 82 -2.08 9.63 -5.37
N TYR A 83 -2.47 9.62 -4.09
CA TYR A 83 -3.80 9.17 -3.69
C TYR A 83 -4.89 10.08 -4.25
N ASP A 84 -4.75 11.40 -4.07
CA ASP A 84 -5.73 12.38 -4.52
C ASP A 84 -5.90 12.32 -6.05
N GLY A 85 -4.80 12.25 -6.80
CA GLY A 85 -4.83 12.07 -8.26
C GLY A 85 -5.46 10.74 -8.70
N ALA A 86 -5.17 9.63 -8.02
CA ALA A 86 -5.80 8.35 -8.33
C ALA A 86 -7.29 8.32 -7.94
N SER A 87 -7.71 9.11 -6.94
CA SER A 87 -9.09 9.14 -6.44
C SER A 87 -10.09 9.74 -7.43
N THR A 88 -9.62 10.54 -8.40
CA THR A 88 -10.45 11.18 -9.43
C THR A 88 -10.75 10.26 -10.61
N ILE A 89 -10.15 9.07 -10.68
CA ILE A 89 -10.38 8.10 -11.78
C ILE A 89 -11.84 7.63 -11.76
N GLU A 90 -12.54 7.74 -12.89
CA GLU A 90 -13.96 7.37 -12.96
C GLU A 90 -14.18 5.86 -12.83
N ASP A 91 -13.35 5.04 -13.48
CA ASP A 91 -13.44 3.58 -13.37
C ASP A 91 -13.14 3.13 -11.94
N VAL A 92 -14.11 2.45 -11.33
CA VAL A 92 -14.05 2.05 -9.92
C VAL A 92 -12.95 1.01 -9.66
N ASN A 93 -12.75 0.07 -10.59
CA ASN A 93 -11.77 -0.99 -10.42
C ASN A 93 -10.35 -0.45 -10.60
N GLU A 94 -10.15 0.43 -11.58
CA GLU A 94 -8.87 1.11 -11.78
C GLU A 94 -8.54 2.03 -10.62
N ARG A 95 -9.49 2.88 -10.18
CA ARG A 95 -9.33 3.73 -9.00
C ARG A 95 -8.90 2.93 -7.77
N ARG A 96 -9.54 1.79 -7.51
CA ARG A 96 -9.18 0.92 -6.37
C ARG A 96 -7.74 0.42 -6.47
N ARG A 97 -7.33 -0.08 -7.65
CA ARG A 97 -5.96 -0.56 -7.87
C ARG A 97 -4.92 0.55 -7.70
N GLN A 98 -5.19 1.73 -8.27
CA GLN A 98 -4.25 2.86 -8.26
C GLN A 98 -4.17 3.55 -6.88
N THR A 99 -5.28 3.57 -6.11
CA THR A 99 -5.29 4.17 -4.76
C THR A 99 -4.71 3.24 -3.68
N ALA A 100 -4.61 1.93 -3.93
CA ALA A 100 -4.21 0.95 -2.91
C ALA A 100 -2.81 1.21 -2.32
N ASN A 101 -1.80 1.43 -3.17
CA ASN A 101 -0.42 1.69 -2.72
C ASN A 101 -0.29 3.05 -2.02
N PRO A 102 -0.72 4.19 -2.61
CA PRO A 102 -0.67 5.49 -1.94
C PRO A 102 -1.40 5.49 -0.60
N LEU A 103 -2.55 4.84 -0.50
CA LEU A 103 -3.30 4.75 0.74
C LEU A 103 -2.54 3.96 1.82
N ARG A 104 -1.90 2.84 1.46
CA ARG A 104 -1.05 2.07 2.39
C ARG A 104 0.14 2.90 2.88
N ASP A 105 0.79 3.64 1.97
CA ASP A 105 1.92 4.49 2.33
C ASP A 105 1.50 5.67 3.20
N LEU A 106 0.34 6.30 2.94
CA LEU A 106 -0.21 7.33 3.81
C LEU A 106 -0.42 6.85 5.24
N ARG A 107 -0.99 5.64 5.43
CA ARG A 107 -1.19 5.07 6.77
C ARG A 107 0.13 4.83 7.49
N TYR A 108 1.12 4.26 6.79
CA TYR A 108 2.46 4.03 7.34
C TYR A 108 3.16 5.34 7.71
N LEU A 109 3.27 6.27 6.76
CA LEU A 109 4.00 7.52 6.91
C LEU A 109 3.34 8.43 7.95
N ALA A 110 2.01 8.49 8.02
CA ALA A 110 1.31 9.20 9.09
C ALA A 110 1.67 8.64 10.47
N ALA A 111 1.79 7.32 10.60
CA ALA A 111 2.16 6.70 11.87
C ALA A 111 3.62 6.98 12.25
N ARG A 112 4.55 6.92 11.29
CA ARG A 112 5.95 7.29 11.52
C ARG A 112 6.08 8.77 11.88
N LEU A 113 5.47 9.69 11.12
CA LEU A 113 5.52 11.12 11.42
C LEU A 113 4.97 11.46 12.82
N ARG A 114 3.86 10.84 13.24
CA ARG A 114 3.30 11.06 14.59
C ARG A 114 4.24 10.63 15.73
N THR A 115 5.10 9.64 15.48
CA THR A 115 5.97 9.06 16.50
C THR A 115 7.43 9.51 16.39
N ALA A 116 7.74 10.32 15.36
CA ALA A 116 9.08 10.78 15.05
C ALA A 116 9.69 11.59 16.20
N GLN A 117 10.93 11.24 16.55
CA GLN A 117 11.72 11.89 17.58
C GLN A 117 12.96 12.46 16.90
N LEU A 118 12.95 13.77 16.66
CA LEU A 118 14.07 14.46 16.03
C LEU A 118 15.28 14.45 16.97
N VAL A 119 16.37 13.85 16.52
CA VAL A 119 17.65 13.85 17.23
C VAL A 119 18.64 14.71 16.43
N PRO A 120 19.22 15.77 17.04
CA PRO A 120 20.21 16.59 16.38
C PRO A 120 21.51 15.79 16.13
N TYR A 121 22.33 16.30 15.22
CA TYR A 121 23.66 15.74 15.00
C TYR A 121 24.49 15.75 16.28
N PRO A 122 25.35 14.73 16.48
CA PRO A 122 26.22 14.69 17.65
C PRO A 122 27.20 15.86 17.61
N THR A 123 27.39 16.50 18.75
CA THR A 123 28.33 17.62 18.89
C THR A 123 29.74 17.17 19.28
N SER A 124 29.92 15.90 19.63
CA SER A 124 31.20 15.27 19.96
C SER A 124 31.39 14.02 19.10
N ILE A 125 32.65 13.70 18.83
CA ILE A 125 33.10 12.50 18.11
C ILE A 125 33.85 11.53 19.04
N ASP A 126 33.79 11.75 20.36
CA ASP A 126 34.52 10.92 21.34
C ASP A 126 33.96 9.50 21.41
N THR A 127 32.64 9.37 21.23
CA THR A 127 31.93 8.10 21.21
C THR A 127 30.91 8.06 20.09
N VAL A 128 30.61 6.85 19.62
CA VAL A 128 29.60 6.68 18.58
C VAL A 128 28.22 7.00 19.15
N ALA A 129 27.48 7.87 18.49
CA ALA A 129 26.11 8.21 18.81
C ALA A 129 25.18 8.09 17.58
N PHE A 130 23.88 8.29 17.79
CA PHE A 130 22.95 8.47 16.68
C PHE A 130 23.37 9.66 15.83
N GLY A 131 23.36 9.50 14.51
CA GLY A 131 23.82 10.49 13.56
C GLY A 131 25.31 10.41 13.20
N SER A 132 26.14 9.73 14.02
CA SER A 132 27.57 9.55 13.76
C SER A 132 27.83 8.71 12.52
N THR A 133 28.92 9.03 11.84
CA THR A 133 29.54 8.21 10.80
C THR A 133 30.69 7.44 11.41
N VAL A 134 30.63 6.11 11.31
CA VAL A 134 31.60 5.22 11.95
C VAL A 134 32.33 4.44 10.89
N THR A 135 33.65 4.42 10.99
CA THR A 135 34.48 3.50 10.22
C THR A 135 34.97 2.40 11.15
N PHE A 136 34.75 1.15 10.77
CA PHE A 136 35.21 -0.01 11.53
C PHE A 136 35.83 -1.05 10.61
N ARG A 137 36.75 -1.83 11.16
CA ARG A 137 37.40 -2.97 10.50
C ARG A 137 36.86 -4.28 11.06
N ARG A 138 36.64 -5.23 10.18
CA ARG A 138 36.27 -6.61 10.51
C ARG A 138 37.52 -7.48 10.69
N ASP A 139 37.34 -8.62 11.36
CA ASP A 139 38.31 -9.71 11.48
C ASP A 139 38.97 -10.13 10.16
N ASP A 140 38.21 -10.17 9.07
CA ASP A 140 38.69 -10.48 7.72
C ASP A 140 39.45 -9.34 7.01
N GLY A 141 39.70 -8.23 7.72
CA GLY A 141 40.43 -7.06 7.23
C GLY A 141 39.59 -6.07 6.42
N ARG A 142 38.31 -6.35 6.16
CA ARG A 142 37.44 -5.40 5.44
C ARG A 142 37.15 -4.18 6.31
N VAL A 143 37.31 -3.00 5.72
CA VAL A 143 36.96 -1.71 6.33
C VAL A 143 35.64 -1.23 5.77
N GLN A 144 34.72 -0.82 6.64
CA GLN A 144 33.41 -0.32 6.27
C GLN A 144 33.12 0.98 6.99
N THR A 145 32.46 1.90 6.30
CA THR A 145 32.03 3.17 6.84
C THR A 145 30.52 3.28 6.70
N TYR A 146 29.83 3.50 7.81
CA TYR A 146 28.38 3.67 7.84
C TYR A 146 27.97 4.81 8.74
N ARG A 147 26.95 5.55 8.31
CA ARG A 147 26.26 6.52 9.14
C ARG A 147 25.08 5.89 9.87
N ILE A 148 24.99 6.10 11.17
CA ILE A 148 23.91 5.54 12.00
C ILE A 148 22.73 6.50 12.01
N VAL A 149 21.58 6.06 11.48
CA VAL A 149 20.37 6.88 11.27
C VAL A 149 19.11 6.16 11.75
N GLY A 150 17.95 6.79 11.56
CA GLY A 150 16.65 6.18 11.83
C GLY A 150 16.33 5.00 10.90
N GLU A 151 15.36 4.17 11.28
CA GLU A 151 14.96 3.01 10.46
C GLU A 151 14.44 3.40 9.08
N ASP A 152 13.69 4.50 8.98
CA ASP A 152 13.11 4.97 7.72
C ASP A 152 14.13 5.61 6.77
N GLU A 153 15.31 5.97 7.28
CA GLU A 153 16.40 6.66 6.58
C GLU A 153 17.54 5.71 6.17
N ALA A 154 17.56 4.51 6.75
CA ALA A 154 18.66 3.58 6.59
C ALA A 154 18.69 2.97 5.19
N ASP A 155 19.80 3.16 4.48
CA ASP A 155 20.12 2.52 3.21
C ASP A 155 21.59 2.09 3.22
N PRO A 156 21.87 0.79 3.49
CA PRO A 156 23.22 0.27 3.51
C PRO A 156 23.97 0.41 2.19
N LYS A 157 23.26 0.53 1.05
CA LYS A 157 23.88 0.76 -0.25
C LYS A 157 24.34 2.21 -0.41
N ALA A 158 23.63 3.14 0.24
CA ALA A 158 23.99 4.55 0.32
C ALA A 158 24.91 4.88 1.52
N GLY A 159 25.36 3.88 2.28
CA GLY A 159 26.29 4.07 3.39
C GLY A 159 25.62 4.49 4.70
N SER A 160 24.33 4.23 4.90
CA SER A 160 23.64 4.44 6.18
C SER A 160 23.02 3.16 6.73
N ILE A 161 23.02 3.00 8.05
CA ILE A 161 22.43 1.85 8.74
C ILE A 161 21.50 2.32 9.85
N SER A 162 20.48 1.52 10.13
CA SER A 162 19.56 1.83 11.21
C SER A 162 20.25 1.65 12.56
N TYR A 163 19.98 2.55 13.50
CA TYR A 163 20.44 2.44 14.89
C TYR A 163 19.95 1.16 15.59
N VAL A 164 18.87 0.54 15.11
CA VAL A 164 18.39 -0.75 15.66
C VAL A 164 19.09 -1.97 15.04
N SER A 165 19.93 -1.77 14.02
CA SER A 165 20.67 -2.88 13.40
C SER A 165 21.64 -3.50 14.42
N PRO A 166 21.93 -4.81 14.33
CA PRO A 166 22.86 -5.48 15.24
C PRO A 166 24.23 -4.79 15.29
N VAL A 167 24.75 -4.39 14.12
CA VAL A 167 26.04 -3.70 14.01
C VAL A 167 25.99 -2.34 14.71
N ALA A 168 24.99 -1.50 14.42
CA ALA A 168 24.89 -0.18 15.06
C ALA A 168 24.78 -0.30 16.58
N ARG A 169 23.97 -1.23 17.10
CA ARG A 169 23.80 -1.45 18.54
C ARG A 169 25.10 -1.82 19.26
N LEU A 170 25.99 -2.56 18.61
CA LEU A 170 27.29 -2.92 19.18
C LEU A 170 28.25 -1.73 19.22
N LEU A 171 28.19 -0.88 18.20
CA LEU A 171 29.07 0.28 18.07
C LEU A 171 28.61 1.46 18.95
N MET A 172 27.33 1.56 19.30
CA MET A 172 26.81 2.65 20.13
C MET A 172 27.54 2.81 21.46
N GLY A 173 27.97 4.05 21.75
CA GLY A 173 28.66 4.43 22.97
C GLY A 173 30.14 4.02 23.03
N LYS A 174 30.68 3.42 21.97
CA LYS A 174 32.09 3.01 21.89
C LYS A 174 32.97 4.12 21.34
N ALA A 175 34.25 4.08 21.66
CA ALA A 175 35.24 5.05 21.21
C ALA A 175 36.13 4.47 20.09
N VAL A 176 36.91 5.34 19.45
CA VAL A 176 37.97 4.90 18.53
C VAL A 176 38.98 4.02 19.26
N GLY A 177 39.32 2.88 18.66
CA GLY A 177 40.19 1.85 19.24
C GLY A 177 39.45 0.77 20.02
N ASP A 178 38.15 0.94 20.31
CA ASP A 178 37.36 -0.12 20.93
C ASP A 178 37.12 -1.27 19.96
N VAL A 179 37.19 -2.49 20.49
CA VAL A 179 36.84 -3.73 19.79
C VAL A 179 35.56 -4.30 20.38
N VAL A 180 34.62 -4.68 19.52
CA VAL A 180 33.35 -5.33 19.89
C VAL A 180 33.19 -6.65 19.15
N GLU A 181 32.67 -7.65 19.85
CA GLU A 181 32.50 -9.00 19.29
C GLU A 181 31.01 -9.35 19.16
N THR A 182 30.63 -9.99 18.06
CA THR A 182 29.30 -10.54 17.85
C THR A 182 29.32 -11.82 17.04
N GLY A 183 28.78 -12.91 17.58
CA GLY A 183 28.64 -14.17 16.84
C GLY A 183 29.96 -14.70 16.25
N GLY A 184 31.10 -14.47 16.92
CA GLY A 184 32.43 -14.86 16.48
C GLY A 184 33.08 -13.92 15.44
N GLN A 185 32.52 -12.72 15.23
CA GLN A 185 33.11 -11.67 14.41
C GLN A 185 33.54 -10.50 15.30
N GLU A 186 34.77 -10.02 15.12
CA GLU A 186 35.30 -8.83 15.77
C GLU A 186 35.18 -7.60 14.87
N LEU A 187 34.76 -6.49 15.46
CA LEU A 187 34.71 -5.17 14.84
C LEU A 187 35.55 -4.20 15.66
N GLU A 188 36.55 -3.57 15.04
CA GLU A 188 37.37 -2.53 15.65
C GLU A 188 37.01 -1.17 15.07
N ILE A 189 36.76 -0.19 15.94
CA ILE A 189 36.40 1.17 15.53
C ILE A 189 37.68 1.95 15.19
N ILE A 190 37.77 2.42 13.95
CA ILE A 190 38.94 3.15 13.44
C ILE A 190 38.70 4.66 13.45
N ALA A 191 37.47 5.11 13.20
CA ALA A 191 37.16 6.54 13.15
C ALA A 191 35.68 6.83 13.44
N ILE A 192 35.43 8.01 14.00
CA ILE A 192 34.09 8.56 14.26
C ILE A 192 34.08 9.99 13.69
N ALA A 193 33.03 10.32 12.94
CA ALA A 193 32.81 11.63 12.31
C ALA A 193 31.35 12.08 12.37
#